data_AF-A0A1H5PTK4-F1
#
_entry.id   AF-A0A1H5PTK4-F1
#
_cell.length_a   1.000
_cell.length_b   1.000
_cell.length_c   1.000
_cell.angle_alpha   90.00
_cell.angle_beta   90.00
_cell.angle_gamma   90.00
#
_symmetry.space_group_name_H-M   'P 1'
#
loop_
_entity.id
_entity.type
_entity.pdbx_description
1 polymer ?
#
loop_
_entity_poly.entity_id
_entity_poly.type
_entity_poly.pdbx_seq_one_letter_code
_entity_poly.pdbx_strand_id
1 'polypeptide(L)'
;MTSRSARPLRGRWRRTLGLIPVVALMVAATVSGSLTAQAAVPPTPAGFSLTWSDDFNGASGTGIDQSLWKYDTGPGSSFGTGEIETMTNSTSNVYYDGQGHLVLQALHSGSDPRSGWTSGRVETQSASFGAPAGGVVRIESVLQQPNVTTANGAGYWPAFWMLGAPLRSGVTWPKSGEVDVMEDINGRGSVFSTIHCGVNPGGPCNESTGIGSGERACSGCQTGFHDYAVEIDRSVSPEQIRFYLDGNNFFTVNANQVDATTWSDAIDHPFFIIYDLAIGGGFPDAFGGGPNAATVSGGKLVVDSVAVYNKGPGSGGGGGSVTGQTITGPGGKCVDVSGDDTGGDGTAVQLWDCQSAAKDQHWTWSGQTLQTLGKCLDIAGGNSAAGTKLQLATCNSGGYQSWVRQTDGTLRNPASGRCIDSPSGATANGTRLQIWDCNGSGAQQFAIGTPIYGPGGKCVDVAGDDTGGDGTAVQLWDCQQATSLDQKWTWNGQTLRTLGRCLDIAGGVSTAGTKLQLATCNGGGYQNWVANTDGSLYNPTTGRCVDSPSGATANGTRLQIWDCNGSGAQQFALA
;
A
#
# COMPACT_ATOMS: atom_id res chain seq x y z
N MET A 1 -88.41 -10.14 -59.21
CA MET A 1 -89.13 -11.01 -58.26
C MET A 1 -88.17 -11.46 -57.19
N THR A 2 -88.63 -11.32 -55.95
CA THR A 2 -87.96 -11.52 -54.67
C THR A 2 -87.72 -12.99 -54.30
N SER A 3 -86.59 -13.31 -53.68
CA SER A 3 -86.53 -14.07 -52.41
C SER A 3 -85.07 -14.11 -51.89
N ARG A 4 -84.75 -13.35 -50.83
CA ARG A 4 -84.65 -13.78 -49.42
C ARG A 4 -83.53 -14.82 -49.20
N SER A 5 -82.35 -14.44 -48.72
CA SER A 5 -81.97 -14.10 -47.32
C SER A 5 -81.44 -15.31 -46.55
N ALA A 6 -80.15 -15.26 -46.17
CA ALA A 6 -79.66 -15.89 -44.95
C ALA A 6 -78.41 -15.13 -44.43
N ARG A 7 -78.52 -14.72 -43.16
CA ARG A 7 -77.53 -14.12 -42.23
C ARG A 7 -76.41 -15.16 -41.88
N PRO A 8 -75.30 -14.84 -41.15
CA PRO A 8 -75.21 -13.83 -40.07
C PRO A 8 -73.89 -13.06 -39.81
N LEU A 9 -74.06 -11.97 -39.01
CA LEU A 9 -73.24 -11.43 -37.89
C LEU A 9 -71.76 -11.09 -38.15
N ARG A 10 -71.40 -9.78 -38.27
CA ARG A 10 -70.98 -8.83 -37.20
C ARG A 10 -69.77 -9.33 -36.39
N GLY A 11 -68.64 -8.63 -36.27
CA GLY A 11 -68.34 -7.25 -36.63
C GLY A 11 -66.85 -6.91 -36.52
N ARG A 12 -66.50 -5.82 -37.21
CA ARG A 12 -65.21 -5.14 -37.37
C ARG A 12 -64.33 -5.05 -36.12
N TRP A 13 -63.05 -5.38 -36.26
CA TRP A 13 -61.94 -4.59 -35.70
C TRP A 13 -60.87 -4.37 -36.79
N ARG A 14 -60.43 -3.11 -36.91
CA ARG A 14 -59.52 -2.57 -37.95
C ARG A 14 -58.10 -3.13 -37.80
N ARG A 15 -57.36 -3.31 -38.91
CA ARG A 15 -55.90 -3.07 -39.02
C ARG A 15 -55.40 -3.13 -40.47
N THR A 16 -54.98 -1.94 -40.94
CA THR A 16 -53.82 -1.61 -41.80
C THR A 16 -53.20 -2.69 -42.71
N LEU A 17 -53.29 -2.44 -44.03
CA LEU A 17 -52.36 -2.92 -45.07
C LEU A 17 -50.94 -2.41 -44.74
N GLY A 18 -49.84 -3.14 -44.93
CA GLY A 18 -49.54 -4.21 -45.87
C GLY A 18 -48.52 -3.67 -46.88
N LEU A 19 -47.24 -4.01 -46.70
CA LEU A 19 -46.18 -3.85 -47.70
C LEU A 19 -45.05 -4.84 -47.40
N ILE A 20 -44.79 -5.71 -48.38
CA ILE A 20 -43.74 -6.73 -48.41
C ILE A 20 -42.44 -6.05 -48.85
N PRO A 21 -41.29 -6.26 -48.17
CA PRO A 21 -39.99 -5.97 -48.76
C PRO A 21 -39.18 -7.25 -49.05
N VAL A 22 -38.77 -7.31 -50.31
CA VAL A 22 -37.54 -7.84 -50.91
C VAL A 22 -36.52 -8.46 -49.95
N VAL A 23 -36.19 -9.72 -50.25
CA VAL A 23 -35.10 -10.51 -49.65
C VAL A 23 -33.75 -9.97 -50.15
N ALA A 24 -32.92 -9.46 -49.23
CA ALA A 24 -31.49 -9.30 -49.42
C ALA A 24 -30.78 -10.25 -48.44
N LEU A 25 -30.11 -11.28 -48.97
CA LEU A 25 -29.23 -12.15 -48.18
C LEU A 25 -28.02 -11.32 -47.72
N MET A 26 -27.97 -10.96 -46.44
CA MET A 26 -26.72 -10.60 -45.78
C MET A 26 -26.15 -11.85 -45.14
N VAL A 27 -25.01 -12.32 -45.67
CA VAL A 27 -24.15 -13.26 -44.95
C VAL A 27 -23.48 -12.47 -43.84
N ALA A 28 -24.07 -12.51 -42.64
CA ALA A 28 -23.40 -12.04 -41.43
C ALA A 28 -22.32 -13.08 -41.10
N ALA A 29 -21.07 -12.76 -41.39
CA ALA A 29 -19.95 -13.46 -40.77
C ALA A 29 -19.99 -13.16 -39.27
N THR A 30 -20.55 -14.07 -38.49
CA THR A 30 -20.40 -14.07 -37.04
C THR A 30 -18.93 -14.34 -36.75
N VAL A 31 -18.16 -13.28 -36.53
CA VAL A 31 -16.89 -13.39 -35.82
C VAL A 31 -17.28 -13.77 -34.39
N SER A 32 -17.32 -15.07 -34.11
CA SER A 32 -17.29 -15.58 -32.74
C SER A 32 -15.90 -15.27 -32.20
N GLY A 33 -15.71 -14.03 -31.76
CA GLY A 33 -14.58 -13.69 -30.91
C GLY A 33 -14.79 -14.42 -29.60
N SER A 34 -14.07 -15.52 -29.40
CA SER A 34 -13.86 -16.07 -28.08
C SER A 34 -13.14 -15.00 -27.27
N LEU A 35 -13.88 -14.21 -26.50
CA LEU A 35 -13.31 -13.50 -25.38
C LEU A 35 -12.93 -14.58 -24.37
N THR A 36 -11.68 -15.05 -24.44
CA THR A 36 -11.06 -15.65 -23.27
C THR A 36 -11.01 -14.53 -22.24
N ALA A 37 -11.89 -14.58 -21.25
CA ALA A 37 -11.71 -13.82 -20.03
C ALA A 37 -10.39 -14.32 -19.44
N GLN A 38 -9.32 -13.56 -19.68
CA GLN A 38 -8.03 -13.81 -19.06
C GLN A 38 -8.25 -13.59 -17.57
N ALA A 39 -7.96 -14.62 -16.74
CA ALA A 39 -7.86 -14.44 -15.30
C ALA A 39 -6.94 -13.24 -15.04
N ALA A 40 -7.47 -12.24 -14.37
CA ALA A 40 -6.80 -10.98 -14.14
C ALA A 40 -6.88 -10.71 -12.65
N VAL A 41 -5.71 -10.47 -12.06
CA VAL A 41 -5.57 -9.93 -10.71
C VAL A 41 -6.65 -8.87 -10.46
N PRO A 42 -7.35 -8.90 -9.31
CA PRO A 42 -8.40 -7.94 -9.04
C PRO A 42 -7.94 -6.49 -9.23
N PRO A 43 -8.84 -5.56 -9.59
CA PRO A 43 -8.48 -4.17 -9.74
C PRO A 43 -7.91 -3.61 -8.43
N THR A 44 -6.80 -2.87 -8.53
CA THR A 44 -6.17 -2.21 -7.38
C THR A 44 -7.20 -1.42 -6.57
N PRO A 45 -7.40 -1.76 -5.27
CA PRO A 45 -8.35 -1.05 -4.42
C PRO A 45 -8.00 0.43 -4.27
N ALA A 46 -9.03 1.27 -4.15
CA ALA A 46 -8.87 2.71 -4.11
C ALA A 46 -7.88 3.16 -3.01
N GLY A 47 -6.86 3.92 -3.42
CA GLY A 47 -5.83 4.44 -2.52
C GLY A 47 -4.68 3.49 -2.24
N PHE A 48 -4.73 2.25 -2.74
CA PHE A 48 -3.60 1.33 -2.71
C PHE A 48 -2.85 1.34 -4.06
N SER A 49 -1.63 0.81 -4.04
CA SER A 49 -0.83 0.47 -5.22
C SER A 49 -0.57 -1.03 -5.22
N LEU A 50 -0.71 -1.69 -6.37
CA LEU A 50 -0.28 -3.08 -6.54
C LEU A 50 1.26 -3.14 -6.43
N THR A 51 1.77 -3.93 -5.48
CA THR A 51 3.21 -4.07 -5.24
C THR A 51 3.74 -5.45 -5.60
N TRP A 52 2.88 -6.47 -5.57
CA TRP A 52 3.20 -7.82 -6.02
C TRP A 52 1.93 -8.58 -6.37
N SER A 53 1.98 -9.48 -7.34
CA SER A 53 0.89 -10.39 -7.66
C SER A 53 1.36 -11.63 -8.40
N ASP A 54 0.53 -12.66 -8.37
CA ASP A 54 0.60 -13.82 -9.24
C ASP A 54 -0.83 -14.16 -9.71
N ASP A 55 -0.98 -14.37 -11.02
CA ASP A 55 -2.24 -14.76 -11.68
C ASP A 55 -2.23 -16.23 -12.12
N PHE A 56 -1.21 -16.98 -11.69
CA PHE A 56 -1.05 -18.41 -11.89
C PHE A 56 -1.22 -18.88 -13.35
N ASN A 57 -0.88 -18.00 -14.30
CA ASN A 57 -0.84 -18.35 -15.71
C ASN A 57 0.30 -19.32 -16.00
N GLY A 58 -0.05 -20.58 -16.27
CA GLY A 58 0.89 -21.62 -16.65
C GLY A 58 0.25 -22.73 -17.47
N ALA A 59 1.06 -23.53 -18.15
CA ALA A 59 0.56 -24.63 -18.97
C ALA A 59 -0.07 -25.73 -18.09
N SER A 60 -1.14 -26.36 -18.59
CA SER A 60 -1.83 -27.41 -17.84
C SER A 60 -0.89 -28.54 -17.43
N GLY A 61 -0.93 -28.92 -16.15
CA GLY A 61 -0.15 -30.01 -15.57
C GLY A 61 1.30 -29.67 -15.25
N THR A 62 1.73 -28.40 -15.37
CA THR A 62 3.06 -27.97 -14.92
C THR A 62 3.05 -27.53 -13.46
N GLY A 63 4.19 -27.66 -12.78
CA GLY A 63 4.34 -27.17 -11.40
C GLY A 63 4.44 -25.64 -11.31
N ILE A 64 4.51 -25.15 -10.07
CA ILE A 64 4.59 -23.71 -9.75
C ILE A 64 5.83 -23.02 -10.35
N ASP A 65 5.74 -21.71 -10.56
CA ASP A 65 6.90 -20.87 -10.84
C ASP A 65 7.79 -20.77 -9.59
N GLN A 66 8.93 -21.46 -9.62
CA GLN A 66 9.84 -21.53 -8.47
C GLN A 66 10.65 -20.24 -8.23
N SER A 67 10.56 -19.25 -9.13
CA SER A 67 11.08 -17.91 -8.87
C SER A 67 10.18 -17.11 -7.91
N LEU A 68 8.89 -17.46 -7.86
CA LEU A 68 7.88 -16.81 -7.02
C LEU A 68 7.51 -17.67 -5.80
N TRP A 69 7.49 -18.99 -5.95
CA TRP A 69 7.03 -19.93 -4.94
C TRP A 69 8.06 -21.03 -4.64
N LYS A 70 7.88 -21.71 -3.53
CA LYS A 70 8.61 -22.94 -3.20
C LYS A 70 7.66 -23.95 -2.55
N TYR A 71 8.00 -25.22 -2.70
CA TYR A 71 7.25 -26.32 -2.10
C TYR A 71 7.73 -26.57 -0.67
N ASP A 72 6.78 -26.75 0.24
CA ASP A 72 7.05 -27.42 1.50
C ASP A 72 6.64 -28.89 1.35
N THR A 73 7.61 -29.79 1.47
CA THR A 73 7.38 -31.22 1.26
C THR A 73 7.73 -32.02 2.50
N GLY A 74 6.99 -33.09 2.76
CA GLY A 74 7.24 -33.95 3.90
C GLY A 74 5.95 -34.46 4.54
N PRO A 75 6.08 -35.26 5.62
CA PRO A 75 4.91 -35.76 6.34
C PRO A 75 4.19 -34.61 7.08
N GLY A 76 2.87 -34.58 6.96
CA GLY A 76 1.95 -33.63 7.59
C GLY A 76 2.21 -33.43 9.08
N SER A 77 2.55 -34.53 9.76
CA SER A 77 2.91 -34.54 11.19
C SER A 77 4.08 -33.63 11.57
N SER A 78 4.86 -33.14 10.59
CA SER A 78 5.96 -32.19 10.83
C SER A 78 5.53 -30.72 10.83
N PHE A 79 4.29 -30.40 10.42
CA PHE A 79 3.76 -29.03 10.39
C PHE A 79 3.05 -28.60 11.68
N GLY A 80 3.08 -29.43 12.73
CA GLY A 80 2.69 -29.02 14.08
C GLY A 80 1.20 -29.10 14.41
N THR A 81 0.35 -29.48 13.45
CA THR A 81 -1.11 -29.49 13.59
C THR A 81 -1.70 -30.90 13.78
N GLY A 82 -0.89 -31.95 13.60
CA GLY A 82 -1.35 -33.34 13.64
C GLY A 82 -2.02 -33.82 12.34
N GLU A 83 -1.93 -33.04 11.26
CA GLU A 83 -2.34 -33.44 9.91
C GLU A 83 -1.53 -34.65 9.40
N ILE A 84 -2.12 -35.42 8.48
CA ILE A 84 -1.69 -36.81 8.18
C ILE A 84 -1.27 -37.06 6.73
N GLU A 85 -1.47 -36.09 5.83
CA GLU A 85 -1.03 -36.19 4.46
C GLU A 85 0.49 -36.16 4.34
N THR A 86 1.01 -36.47 3.16
CA THR A 86 2.37 -36.10 2.77
C THR A 86 2.28 -34.96 1.78
N MET A 87 2.82 -33.79 2.13
CA MET A 87 2.94 -32.67 1.20
C MET A 87 4.00 -33.00 0.15
N THR A 88 3.68 -32.83 -1.13
CA THR A 88 4.57 -33.18 -2.25
C THR A 88 4.77 -32.03 -3.23
N ASN A 89 5.82 -32.13 -4.04
CA ASN A 89 6.05 -31.28 -5.22
C ASN A 89 5.59 -31.95 -6.52
N SER A 90 4.78 -33.01 -6.44
CA SER A 90 4.25 -33.69 -7.61
C SER A 90 3.16 -32.85 -8.26
N THR A 91 3.13 -32.82 -9.59
CA THR A 91 2.02 -32.22 -10.35
C THR A 91 0.71 -33.00 -10.24
N SER A 92 0.70 -34.13 -9.52
CA SER A 92 -0.56 -34.77 -9.09
C SER A 92 -1.22 -34.03 -7.92
N ASN A 93 -0.43 -33.28 -7.14
CA ASN A 93 -0.90 -32.53 -5.99
C ASN A 93 -0.85 -31.01 -6.21
N VAL A 94 0.18 -30.48 -6.87
CA VAL A 94 0.35 -29.04 -7.07
C VAL A 94 0.66 -28.73 -8.52
N TYR A 95 -0.26 -28.09 -9.22
CA TYR A 95 -0.13 -27.83 -10.66
C TYR A 95 -0.91 -26.61 -11.13
N TYR A 96 -0.50 -26.04 -12.26
CA TYR A 96 -1.32 -25.13 -13.04
C TYR A 96 -2.31 -25.91 -13.90
N ASP A 97 -3.56 -25.49 -13.95
CA ASP A 97 -4.60 -26.19 -14.69
C ASP A 97 -4.67 -25.81 -16.19
N GLY A 98 -3.94 -24.78 -16.60
CA GLY A 98 -3.95 -24.25 -17.97
C GLY A 98 -5.01 -23.18 -18.22
N GLN A 99 -5.76 -22.79 -17.20
CA GLN A 99 -6.85 -21.80 -17.25
C GLN A 99 -6.56 -20.55 -16.41
N GLY A 100 -5.33 -20.41 -15.91
CA GLY A 100 -4.95 -19.30 -15.04
C GLY A 100 -5.14 -19.61 -13.55
N HIS A 101 -5.07 -20.87 -13.14
CA HIS A 101 -5.22 -21.23 -11.74
C HIS A 101 -4.09 -22.15 -11.25
N LEU A 102 -3.68 -21.92 -10.00
CA LEU A 102 -2.94 -22.89 -9.19
C LEU A 102 -3.93 -23.84 -8.52
N VAL A 103 -3.65 -25.14 -8.60
CA VAL A 103 -4.47 -26.19 -7.97
C VAL A 103 -3.64 -26.95 -6.95
N LEU A 104 -4.13 -26.99 -5.71
CA LEU A 104 -3.69 -27.91 -4.66
C LEU A 104 -4.73 -29.01 -4.51
N GLN A 105 -4.37 -30.24 -4.84
CA GLN A 105 -5.26 -31.40 -4.88
C GLN A 105 -4.85 -32.44 -3.83
N ALA A 106 -5.79 -32.79 -2.96
CA ALA A 106 -5.64 -33.89 -2.02
C ALA A 106 -5.96 -35.22 -2.70
N LEU A 107 -5.07 -36.20 -2.54
CA LEU A 107 -5.23 -37.54 -3.11
C LEU A 107 -5.09 -38.59 -2.01
N HIS A 108 -5.98 -39.56 -2.01
CA HIS A 108 -5.94 -40.73 -1.13
C HIS A 108 -5.63 -42.00 -1.92
N SER A 109 -4.84 -42.86 -1.31
CA SER A 109 -4.54 -44.21 -1.80
C SER A 109 -4.65 -45.23 -0.68
N GLY A 110 -5.13 -46.44 -1.01
CA GLY A 110 -5.37 -47.50 -0.02
C GLY A 110 -6.79 -47.50 0.54
N SER A 111 -7.03 -48.36 1.53
CA SER A 111 -8.37 -48.57 2.13
C SER A 111 -8.53 -47.96 3.51
N ASP A 112 -7.44 -47.60 4.18
CA ASP A 112 -7.47 -46.94 5.49
C ASP A 112 -7.65 -45.43 5.29
N PRO A 113 -8.76 -44.83 5.75
CA PRO A 113 -8.99 -43.40 5.56
C PRO A 113 -7.99 -42.53 6.33
N ARG A 114 -7.27 -43.07 7.32
CA ARG A 114 -6.31 -42.35 8.18
C ARG A 114 -4.86 -42.44 7.70
N SER A 115 -4.59 -43.01 6.51
CA SER A 115 -3.25 -43.08 5.93
C SER A 115 -3.31 -43.00 4.40
N GLY A 116 -2.16 -42.78 3.76
CA GLY A 116 -2.05 -42.79 2.29
C GLY A 116 -2.55 -41.53 1.59
N TRP A 117 -2.69 -40.42 2.33
CA TRP A 117 -3.02 -39.10 1.78
C TRP A 117 -1.77 -38.37 1.29
N THR A 118 -1.87 -37.71 0.14
CA THR A 118 -0.91 -36.70 -0.32
C THR A 118 -1.63 -35.40 -0.64
N SER A 119 -0.93 -34.29 -0.48
CA SER A 119 -1.46 -32.96 -0.79
C SER A 119 -0.35 -31.99 -1.18
N GLY A 120 -0.68 -30.71 -1.25
CA GLY A 120 0.22 -29.62 -1.59
C GLY A 120 0.30 -28.56 -0.49
N ARG A 121 1.49 -28.02 -0.31
CA ARG A 121 1.77 -26.82 0.46
C ARG A 121 2.84 -26.01 -0.26
N VAL A 122 2.55 -24.75 -0.50
CA VAL A 122 3.47 -23.82 -1.18
C VAL A 122 3.52 -22.51 -0.44
N GLU A 123 4.70 -21.90 -0.44
CA GLU A 123 4.91 -20.57 0.13
C GLU A 123 5.71 -19.68 -0.79
N THR A 124 5.53 -18.37 -0.69
CA THR A 124 6.25 -17.41 -1.53
C THR A 124 7.75 -17.43 -1.23
N GLN A 125 8.58 -17.30 -2.26
CA GLN A 125 10.02 -17.05 -2.09
C GLN A 125 10.24 -15.75 -1.33
N SER A 126 9.47 -14.71 -1.67
CA SER A 126 9.48 -13.44 -0.94
C SER A 126 8.90 -13.60 0.47
N ALA A 127 9.47 -12.86 1.41
CA ALA A 127 8.93 -12.62 2.75
C ALA A 127 8.94 -11.12 3.04
N SER A 128 8.50 -10.31 2.07
CA SER A 128 8.56 -8.84 2.11
C SER A 128 7.18 -8.17 2.14
N PHE A 129 6.11 -8.93 2.40
CA PHE A 129 4.74 -8.41 2.35
C PHE A 129 4.32 -7.87 3.71
N GLY A 130 4.24 -6.57 3.86
CA GLY A 130 3.89 -5.96 5.14
C GLY A 130 3.52 -4.49 4.99
N ALA A 131 2.86 -3.95 6.01
CA ALA A 131 2.58 -2.53 6.08
C ALA A 131 3.80 -1.79 6.66
N PRO A 132 4.30 -0.72 6.02
CA PRO A 132 5.18 0.20 6.72
C PRO A 132 4.43 0.85 7.89
N ALA A 133 5.14 1.28 8.92
CA ALA A 133 4.54 2.04 10.03
C ALA A 133 3.78 3.26 9.48
N GLY A 134 2.52 3.43 9.88
CA GLY A 134 1.63 4.47 9.36
C GLY A 134 0.87 4.10 8.09
N GLY A 135 1.22 3.01 7.40
CA GLY A 135 0.62 2.56 6.14
C GLY A 135 -0.33 1.37 6.29
N VAL A 136 -0.78 0.83 5.16
CA VAL A 136 -1.62 -0.36 5.11
C VAL A 136 -1.06 -1.34 4.07
N VAL A 137 -1.10 -2.63 4.36
CA VAL A 137 -0.97 -3.67 3.34
C VAL A 137 -2.30 -4.39 3.22
N ARG A 138 -2.77 -4.59 2.00
CA ARG A 138 -3.88 -5.47 1.67
C ARG A 138 -3.34 -6.68 0.93
N ILE A 139 -3.66 -7.87 1.40
CA ILE A 139 -3.26 -9.12 0.76
C ILE A 139 -4.55 -9.85 0.45
N GLU A 140 -4.73 -10.16 -0.82
CA GLU A 140 -6.01 -10.57 -1.39
C GLU A 140 -5.79 -11.77 -2.29
N SER A 141 -6.67 -12.77 -2.20
CA SER A 141 -6.68 -13.91 -3.09
C SER A 141 -8.10 -14.26 -3.53
N VAL A 142 -8.23 -14.52 -4.82
CA VAL A 142 -9.44 -15.11 -5.40
C VAL A 142 -9.23 -16.62 -5.47
N LEU A 143 -10.04 -17.37 -4.74
CA LEU A 143 -9.93 -18.84 -4.69
C LEU A 143 -11.29 -19.52 -4.51
N GLN A 144 -11.33 -20.79 -4.88
CA GLN A 144 -12.43 -21.71 -4.64
C GLN A 144 -11.96 -22.79 -3.66
N GLN A 145 -12.71 -22.96 -2.56
CA GLN A 145 -12.48 -24.02 -1.59
C GLN A 145 -12.76 -25.41 -2.22
N PRO A 146 -12.20 -26.50 -1.66
CA PRO A 146 -12.51 -27.86 -2.08
C PRO A 146 -14.02 -28.11 -2.20
N ASN A 147 -14.46 -28.57 -3.37
CA ASN A 147 -15.85 -28.90 -3.63
C ASN A 147 -16.27 -30.22 -2.96
N VAL A 148 -16.25 -30.19 -1.64
CA VAL A 148 -16.70 -31.22 -0.72
C VAL A 148 -17.69 -30.61 0.26
N THR A 149 -18.45 -31.46 0.92
CA THR A 149 -19.51 -31.08 1.86
C THR A 149 -19.25 -31.74 3.20
N THR A 150 -19.98 -31.36 4.24
CA THR A 150 -19.93 -32.05 5.54
C THR A 150 -20.22 -33.55 5.47
N ALA A 151 -20.84 -34.06 4.39
CA ALA A 151 -21.08 -35.49 4.20
C ALA A 151 -19.85 -36.28 3.72
N ASN A 152 -18.90 -35.63 3.03
CA ASN A 152 -17.77 -36.29 2.36
C ASN A 152 -16.43 -35.54 2.46
N GLY A 153 -16.40 -34.42 3.17
CA GLY A 153 -15.25 -33.53 3.33
C GLY A 153 -14.58 -33.62 4.68
N ALA A 154 -14.97 -34.56 5.56
CA ALA A 154 -14.37 -34.73 6.87
C ALA A 154 -12.84 -34.84 6.77
N GLY A 155 -12.11 -34.00 7.51
CA GLY A 155 -10.64 -33.91 7.47
C GLY A 155 -10.08 -32.91 6.46
N TYR A 156 -10.82 -32.44 5.46
CA TYR A 156 -10.29 -31.39 4.57
C TYR A 156 -10.05 -30.09 5.35
N TRP A 157 -8.89 -29.48 5.16
CA TRP A 157 -8.51 -28.19 5.75
C TRP A 157 -7.75 -27.34 4.73
N PRO A 158 -8.46 -26.63 3.83
CA PRO A 158 -7.84 -25.62 2.97
C PRO A 158 -7.42 -24.39 3.78
N ALA A 159 -6.26 -23.82 3.45
CA ALA A 159 -5.79 -22.59 4.07
C ALA A 159 -5.13 -21.62 3.07
N PHE A 160 -5.39 -20.33 3.28
CA PHE A 160 -4.67 -19.18 2.72
C PHE A 160 -4.29 -18.26 3.88
N TRP A 161 -3.00 -18.14 4.11
CA TRP A 161 -2.49 -17.58 5.36
C TRP A 161 -1.07 -17.04 5.20
N MET A 162 -0.55 -16.47 6.27
CA MET A 162 0.72 -15.78 6.26
C MET A 162 1.49 -16.01 7.56
N LEU A 163 2.80 -16.21 7.44
CA LEU A 163 3.71 -16.27 8.57
C LEU A 163 4.70 -15.10 8.52
N GLY A 164 5.03 -14.55 9.69
CA GLY A 164 5.98 -13.46 9.77
C GLY A 164 7.36 -13.86 9.26
N ALA A 165 7.99 -12.97 8.48
CA ALA A 165 9.34 -13.13 7.97
C ALA A 165 10.39 -13.51 9.05
N PRO A 166 10.29 -13.05 10.32
CA PRO A 166 11.24 -13.45 11.36
C PRO A 166 11.30 -14.96 11.62
N LEU A 167 10.24 -15.72 11.29
CA LEU A 167 10.24 -17.18 11.38
C LEU A 167 11.37 -17.81 10.58
N ARG A 168 11.63 -17.28 9.36
CA ARG A 168 12.73 -17.74 8.49
C ARG A 168 14.11 -17.42 9.04
N SER A 169 14.20 -16.55 10.05
CA SER A 169 15.43 -16.16 10.75
C SER A 169 15.54 -16.72 12.17
N GLY A 170 14.64 -17.63 12.57
CA GLY A 170 14.74 -18.39 13.82
C GLY A 170 13.86 -17.88 14.97
N VAL A 171 12.98 -16.88 14.75
CA VAL A 171 11.91 -16.57 15.72
C VAL A 171 10.88 -17.70 15.67
N THR A 172 10.45 -18.20 16.81
CA THR A 172 9.51 -19.34 16.87
C THR A 172 8.07 -18.88 16.83
N TRP A 173 7.18 -19.72 16.29
CA TRP A 173 5.74 -19.56 16.43
C TRP A 173 5.30 -19.65 17.91
N PRO A 174 4.28 -18.92 18.36
CA PRO A 174 3.47 -17.93 17.62
C PRO A 174 4.08 -16.52 17.68
N LYS A 175 5.23 -16.36 18.34
CA LYS A 175 5.88 -15.06 18.53
C LYS A 175 6.19 -14.36 17.20
N SER A 176 6.51 -15.11 16.15
CA SER A 176 6.77 -14.57 14.81
C SER A 176 5.55 -13.95 14.12
N GLY A 177 4.35 -14.11 14.67
CA GLY A 177 3.10 -13.69 14.06
C GLY A 177 2.61 -14.65 12.96
N GLU A 178 1.32 -14.93 12.99
CA GLU A 178 0.58 -15.66 11.96
C GLU A 178 -0.75 -14.95 11.70
N VAL A 179 -1.14 -14.90 10.43
CA VAL A 179 -2.39 -14.29 9.98
C VAL A 179 -3.08 -15.25 9.02
N ASP A 180 -4.14 -15.89 9.51
CA ASP A 180 -4.95 -16.82 8.74
C ASP A 180 -6.06 -16.03 8.06
N VAL A 181 -5.92 -15.83 6.75
CA VAL A 181 -6.87 -15.01 5.98
C VAL A 181 -8.13 -15.81 5.69
N MET A 182 -7.95 -17.08 5.29
CA MET A 182 -9.03 -18.01 5.05
C MET A 182 -8.59 -19.41 5.49
N GLU A 183 -9.35 -19.97 6.43
CA GLU A 183 -9.39 -21.41 6.68
C GLU A 183 -10.82 -21.90 6.56
N ASP A 184 -11.01 -23.12 6.06
CA ASP A 184 -12.24 -23.91 6.20
C ASP A 184 -11.86 -25.30 6.69
N ILE A 185 -12.82 -26.02 7.26
CA ILE A 185 -12.61 -27.41 7.67
C ILE A 185 -13.82 -28.24 7.31
N ASN A 186 -13.62 -29.53 7.08
CA ASN A 186 -14.68 -30.53 6.97
C ASN A 186 -15.72 -30.26 5.86
N GLY A 187 -15.42 -29.40 4.88
CA GLY A 187 -16.34 -29.03 3.80
C GLY A 187 -17.58 -28.27 4.29
N ARG A 188 -17.39 -27.38 5.27
CA ARG A 188 -18.50 -26.72 5.97
C ARG A 188 -19.11 -25.56 5.20
N GLY A 189 -18.37 -25.00 4.25
CA GLY A 189 -18.81 -23.82 3.50
C GLY A 189 -18.76 -22.61 4.39
N SER A 190 -17.62 -22.51 5.08
CA SER A 190 -17.34 -21.50 6.06
C SER A 190 -16.01 -20.83 5.78
N VAL A 191 -15.77 -19.75 6.50
CA VAL A 191 -14.46 -19.12 6.61
C VAL A 191 -14.18 -18.85 8.07
N PHE A 192 -12.95 -19.17 8.47
CA PHE A 192 -12.33 -18.76 9.71
C PHE A 192 -11.16 -17.85 9.36
N SER A 193 -10.97 -16.79 10.14
CA SER A 193 -9.79 -15.95 10.08
C SER A 193 -9.26 -15.71 11.48
N THR A 194 -7.95 -15.79 11.64
CA THR A 194 -7.31 -15.85 12.95
C THR A 194 -6.00 -15.07 12.94
N ILE A 195 -5.63 -14.55 14.10
CA ILE A 195 -4.28 -14.06 14.39
C ILE A 195 -3.70 -14.93 15.50
N HIS A 196 -2.50 -15.48 15.27
CA HIS A 196 -1.69 -16.12 16.31
C HIS A 196 -0.51 -15.24 16.69
N CYS A 197 -0.28 -15.08 17.99
CA CYS A 197 0.72 -14.20 18.54
C CYS A 197 1.14 -14.54 19.99
N GLY A 198 2.28 -13.99 20.42
CA GLY A 198 2.73 -14.12 21.81
C GLY A 198 3.31 -15.49 22.13
N VAL A 199 2.66 -16.25 23.02
CA VAL A 199 3.19 -17.51 23.58
C VAL A 199 2.15 -18.63 23.52
N ASN A 200 2.62 -19.84 23.23
CA ASN A 200 1.80 -21.05 23.23
C ASN A 200 2.26 -22.01 24.36
N PRO A 201 1.34 -22.58 25.16
CA PRO A 201 -0.12 -22.36 25.17
C PRO A 201 -0.57 -21.13 25.95
N GLY A 202 -1.78 -20.66 25.64
CA GLY A 202 -2.46 -19.53 26.26
C GLY A 202 -1.92 -18.19 25.79
N GLY A 203 -1.37 -17.41 26.71
CA GLY A 203 -0.86 -16.09 26.38
C GLY A 203 -1.94 -15.08 25.96
N PRO A 204 -1.51 -13.90 25.48
CA PRO A 204 -2.41 -12.79 25.15
C PRO A 204 -3.34 -13.10 23.96
N CYS A 205 -2.97 -14.06 23.11
CA CYS A 205 -3.73 -14.44 21.91
C CYS A 205 -4.51 -15.75 22.09
N ASN A 206 -4.53 -16.32 23.29
CA ASN A 206 -5.25 -17.56 23.63
C ASN A 206 -4.85 -18.76 22.77
N GLU A 207 -3.55 -19.02 22.68
CA GLU A 207 -2.97 -20.09 21.90
C GLU A 207 -3.32 -21.48 22.45
N SER A 208 -3.53 -22.50 21.61
CA SER A 208 -3.40 -22.48 20.14
C SER A 208 -4.69 -22.09 19.41
N THR A 209 -5.66 -21.45 20.07
CA THR A 209 -6.92 -21.03 19.42
C THR A 209 -6.75 -19.73 18.64
N GLY A 210 -5.88 -18.83 19.09
CA GLY A 210 -5.70 -17.53 18.46
C GLY A 210 -6.86 -16.55 18.72
N ILE A 211 -6.71 -15.33 18.19
CA ILE A 211 -7.77 -14.32 18.17
C ILE A 211 -8.58 -14.51 16.89
N GLY A 212 -9.54 -15.43 16.92
CA GLY A 212 -10.28 -15.88 15.74
C GLY A 212 -11.64 -15.21 15.54
N SER A 213 -12.10 -15.17 14.29
CA SER A 213 -13.44 -14.74 13.89
C SER A 213 -14.54 -15.66 14.42
N GLY A 214 -14.18 -16.89 14.80
CA GLY A 214 -15.11 -18.01 14.85
C GLY A 214 -15.62 -18.39 13.45
N GLU A 215 -16.47 -19.41 13.38
CA GLU A 215 -17.04 -19.88 12.11
C GLU A 215 -17.95 -18.81 11.48
N ARG A 216 -17.66 -18.40 10.25
CA ARG A 216 -18.51 -17.51 9.45
C ARG A 216 -19.00 -18.24 8.21
N ALA A 217 -20.25 -18.02 7.83
CA ALA A 217 -20.83 -18.65 6.65
C ALA A 217 -20.16 -18.12 5.36
N CYS A 218 -19.84 -19.03 4.45
CA CYS A 218 -19.21 -18.76 3.16
C CYS A 218 -20.05 -19.47 2.08
N SER A 219 -21.22 -18.90 1.79
CA SER A 219 -22.18 -19.52 0.86
C SER A 219 -21.62 -19.50 -0.57
N GLY A 220 -21.36 -20.68 -1.12
CA GLY A 220 -20.90 -20.83 -2.51
C GLY A 220 -19.39 -21.03 -2.65
N CYS A 221 -18.64 -20.92 -1.55
CA CYS A 221 -17.18 -20.98 -1.54
C CYS A 221 -16.59 -22.31 -2.02
N GLN A 222 -17.35 -23.41 -1.92
CA GLN A 222 -16.98 -24.70 -2.52
C GLN A 222 -17.34 -24.84 -4.00
N THR A 223 -18.23 -24.00 -4.52
CA THR A 223 -18.83 -24.14 -5.86
C THR A 223 -18.41 -23.04 -6.84
N GLY A 224 -17.70 -22.01 -6.36
CA GLY A 224 -17.19 -20.92 -7.19
C GLY A 224 -16.08 -20.15 -6.48
N PHE A 225 -15.49 -19.21 -7.22
CA PHE A 225 -14.45 -18.33 -6.72
C PHE A 225 -15.03 -17.24 -5.83
N HIS A 226 -14.34 -16.96 -4.73
CA HIS A 226 -14.62 -15.88 -3.80
C HIS A 226 -13.35 -15.10 -3.51
N ASP A 227 -13.52 -13.82 -3.16
CA ASP A 227 -12.43 -12.92 -2.78
C ASP A 227 -12.20 -12.99 -1.27
N TYR A 228 -11.00 -13.38 -0.86
CA TYR A 228 -10.56 -13.39 0.54
C TYR A 228 -9.43 -12.40 0.71
N ALA A 229 -9.57 -11.46 1.63
CA ALA A 229 -8.52 -10.47 1.85
C ALA A 229 -8.29 -10.15 3.31
N VAL A 230 -7.08 -9.71 3.62
CA VAL A 230 -6.71 -9.11 4.90
C VAL A 230 -6.09 -7.73 4.66
N GLU A 231 -6.43 -6.78 5.51
CA GLU A 231 -5.75 -5.49 5.62
C GLU A 231 -5.07 -5.37 6.97
N ILE A 232 -3.75 -5.25 6.99
CA ILE A 232 -3.00 -4.85 8.18
C ILE A 232 -2.82 -3.33 8.10
N ASP A 233 -3.61 -2.61 8.89
CA ASP A 233 -3.72 -1.17 8.93
C ASP A 233 -2.93 -0.60 10.11
N ARG A 234 -1.70 -0.18 9.79
CA ARG A 234 -0.78 0.49 10.70
C ARG A 234 -0.91 2.01 10.66
N SER A 235 -1.94 2.54 9.99
CA SER A 235 -2.18 3.97 9.80
C SER A 235 -3.09 4.60 10.87
N VAL A 236 -3.78 3.76 11.64
CA VAL A 236 -4.74 4.16 12.67
C VAL A 236 -4.24 3.80 14.07
N SER A 237 -4.81 4.42 15.10
CA SER A 237 -4.53 4.10 16.50
C SER A 237 -5.84 3.81 17.25
N PRO A 238 -6.01 2.58 17.80
CA PRO A 238 -5.09 1.44 17.71
C PRO A 238 -4.96 0.91 16.27
N GLU A 239 -3.81 0.33 15.91
CA GLU A 239 -3.62 -0.38 14.63
C GLU A 239 -4.67 -1.51 14.50
N GLN A 240 -5.03 -1.88 13.28
CA GLN A 240 -6.09 -2.86 13.02
C GLN A 240 -5.68 -3.92 12.01
N ILE A 241 -6.23 -5.12 12.15
CA ILE A 241 -6.22 -6.14 11.10
C ILE A 241 -7.68 -6.42 10.74
N ARG A 242 -8.05 -6.22 9.48
CA ARG A 242 -9.43 -6.38 8.97
C ARG A 242 -9.49 -7.48 7.92
N PHE A 243 -10.41 -8.41 8.08
CA PHE A 243 -10.59 -9.55 7.18
C PHE A 243 -11.87 -9.40 6.36
N TYR A 244 -11.78 -9.70 5.07
CA TYR A 244 -12.82 -9.47 4.09
C TYR A 244 -13.16 -10.75 3.33
N LEU A 245 -14.45 -10.94 3.07
CA LEU A 245 -15.00 -11.92 2.15
C LEU A 245 -15.87 -11.19 1.13
N ASP A 246 -15.54 -11.32 -0.15
CA ASP A 246 -16.21 -10.63 -1.26
C ASP A 246 -16.30 -9.11 -1.04
N GLY A 247 -15.20 -8.51 -0.61
CA GLY A 247 -15.12 -7.09 -0.24
C GLY A 247 -15.84 -6.69 1.06
N ASN A 248 -16.52 -7.61 1.75
CA ASN A 248 -17.23 -7.31 3.00
C ASN A 248 -16.34 -7.63 4.21
N ASN A 249 -16.03 -6.61 5.03
CA ASN A 249 -15.33 -6.83 6.30
C ASN A 249 -16.23 -7.63 7.25
N PHE A 250 -15.78 -8.83 7.65
CA PHE A 250 -16.52 -9.69 8.56
C PHE A 250 -15.83 -9.91 9.91
N PHE A 251 -14.56 -9.52 10.04
CA PHE A 251 -13.79 -9.67 11.27
C PHE A 251 -12.68 -8.61 11.40
N THR A 252 -12.46 -8.12 12.61
CA THR A 252 -11.46 -7.08 12.88
C THR A 252 -10.80 -7.31 14.24
N VAL A 253 -9.47 -7.35 14.23
CA VAL A 253 -8.61 -7.40 15.42
C VAL A 253 -7.99 -6.02 15.63
N ASN A 254 -7.98 -5.53 16.88
CA ASN A 254 -7.37 -4.24 17.23
C ASN A 254 -6.12 -4.47 18.08
N ALA A 255 -5.08 -3.66 17.85
CA ALA A 255 -3.79 -3.79 18.53
C ALA A 255 -3.88 -3.77 20.06
N ASN A 256 -4.85 -3.03 20.61
CA ASN A 256 -5.05 -2.90 22.05
C ASN A 256 -5.72 -4.11 22.72
N GLN A 257 -6.00 -5.19 21.98
CA GLN A 257 -6.41 -6.47 22.56
C GLN A 257 -5.24 -7.21 23.23
N VAL A 258 -4.01 -6.87 22.86
CA VAL A 258 -2.77 -7.40 23.43
C VAL A 258 -1.86 -6.27 23.88
N ASP A 259 -0.78 -6.58 24.60
CA ASP A 259 0.22 -5.57 24.94
C ASP A 259 1.04 -5.15 23.70
N ALA A 260 1.62 -3.94 23.77
CA ALA A 260 2.33 -3.35 22.64
C ALA A 260 3.54 -4.18 22.16
N THR A 261 4.21 -4.92 23.05
CA THR A 261 5.33 -5.78 22.67
C THR A 261 4.84 -7.00 21.91
N THR A 262 3.77 -7.66 22.39
CA THR A 262 3.15 -8.77 21.67
C THR A 262 2.67 -8.35 20.28
N TRP A 263 2.03 -7.18 20.15
CA TRP A 263 1.60 -6.67 18.85
C TRP A 263 2.78 -6.41 17.92
N SER A 264 3.80 -5.69 18.41
CA SER A 264 4.98 -5.34 17.63
C SER A 264 5.74 -6.59 17.18
N ASP A 265 5.94 -7.56 18.07
CA ASP A 265 6.63 -8.81 17.78
C ASP A 265 5.91 -9.66 16.71
N ALA A 266 4.58 -9.55 16.59
CA ALA A 266 3.77 -10.33 15.65
C ALA A 266 3.47 -9.61 14.32
N ILE A 267 3.38 -8.28 14.31
CA ILE A 267 2.84 -7.50 13.18
C ILE A 267 3.86 -6.52 12.59
N ASP A 268 4.86 -6.05 13.35
CA ASP A 268 5.79 -4.98 12.91
C ASP A 268 6.92 -5.47 12.01
N HIS A 269 6.61 -6.40 11.11
CA HIS A 269 7.53 -6.93 10.12
C HIS A 269 6.75 -7.47 8.92
N PRO A 270 7.42 -7.72 7.79
CA PRO A 270 6.77 -8.35 6.66
C PRO A 270 6.46 -9.83 6.91
N PHE A 271 5.67 -10.40 6.01
CA PHE A 271 5.18 -11.77 5.99
C PHE A 271 5.53 -12.43 4.65
N PHE A 272 5.43 -13.76 4.63
CA PHE A 272 5.34 -14.57 3.41
C PHE A 272 3.97 -15.26 3.37
N ILE A 273 3.48 -15.51 2.15
CA ILE A 273 2.15 -16.08 1.91
C ILE A 273 2.27 -17.60 1.74
N ILE A 274 1.28 -18.33 2.24
CA ILE A 274 1.19 -19.79 2.20
C ILE A 274 -0.19 -20.20 1.68
N TYR A 275 -0.19 -21.20 0.81
CA TYR A 275 -1.37 -21.99 0.49
C TYR A 275 -1.10 -23.44 0.83
N ASP A 276 -2.06 -24.08 1.47
CA ASP A 276 -2.04 -25.53 1.64
C ASP A 276 -3.44 -26.13 1.63
N LEU A 277 -3.46 -27.44 1.49
CA LEU A 277 -4.65 -28.26 1.64
C LEU A 277 -4.33 -29.43 2.59
N ALA A 278 -4.26 -29.14 3.88
CA ALA A 278 -4.05 -30.14 4.92
C ALA A 278 -5.21 -31.15 5.00
N ILE A 279 -4.91 -32.34 5.52
CA ILE A 279 -5.86 -33.43 5.75
C ILE A 279 -5.75 -33.94 7.20
N GLY A 280 -6.83 -33.76 7.95
CA GLY A 280 -6.92 -34.11 9.37
C GLY A 280 -6.31 -33.05 10.27
N GLY A 281 -5.85 -33.45 11.45
CA GLY A 281 -5.26 -32.53 12.43
C GLY A 281 -6.27 -31.93 13.40
N GLY A 282 -5.74 -31.16 14.35
CA GLY A 282 -6.46 -30.68 15.52
C GLY A 282 -7.67 -29.81 15.20
N PHE A 283 -7.61 -29.00 14.13
CA PHE A 283 -8.69 -28.09 13.77
C PHE A 283 -9.91 -28.85 13.19
N PRO A 284 -9.78 -29.70 12.15
CA PRO A 284 -10.87 -30.60 11.76
C PRO A 284 -11.41 -31.44 12.93
N ASP A 285 -10.54 -31.99 13.78
CA ASP A 285 -10.90 -32.83 14.94
C ASP A 285 -11.77 -32.10 15.97
N ALA A 286 -11.54 -30.81 16.19
CA ALA A 286 -12.38 -29.99 17.08
C ALA A 286 -13.83 -29.86 16.59
N PHE A 287 -14.11 -30.15 15.31
CA PHE A 287 -15.43 -30.00 14.68
C PHE A 287 -16.00 -31.30 14.12
N GLY A 288 -15.64 -32.43 14.73
CA GLY A 288 -16.15 -33.77 14.37
C GLY A 288 -15.14 -34.64 13.63
N GLY A 289 -14.00 -34.07 13.25
CA GLY A 289 -12.80 -34.77 12.79
C GLY A 289 -12.88 -35.40 11.42
N GLY A 290 -11.78 -36.08 11.11
CA GLY A 290 -11.57 -36.75 9.85
C GLY A 290 -10.07 -36.81 9.53
N PRO A 291 -9.70 -37.43 8.40
CA PRO A 291 -10.56 -38.15 7.46
C PRO A 291 -11.22 -39.41 8.04
N ASN A 292 -12.33 -39.82 7.43
CA ASN A 292 -13.07 -41.04 7.74
C ASN A 292 -13.45 -41.78 6.44
N ALA A 293 -14.17 -42.90 6.54
CA ALA A 293 -14.49 -43.74 5.38
C ALA A 293 -15.36 -43.05 4.31
N ALA A 294 -16.05 -41.95 4.64
CA ALA A 294 -16.82 -41.14 3.70
C ALA A 294 -16.00 -40.01 3.07
N THR A 295 -14.79 -39.72 3.57
CA THR A 295 -13.93 -38.68 3.02
C THR A 295 -13.50 -39.03 1.59
N VAL A 296 -13.85 -38.17 0.63
CA VAL A 296 -13.53 -38.42 -0.77
C VAL A 296 -12.15 -37.91 -1.14
N SER A 297 -11.44 -38.65 -2.00
CA SER A 297 -10.21 -38.22 -2.65
C SER A 297 -10.49 -37.19 -3.76
N GLY A 298 -9.53 -36.34 -4.09
CA GLY A 298 -9.56 -35.46 -5.25
C GLY A 298 -10.16 -34.07 -5.02
N GLY A 299 -10.43 -33.68 -3.77
CA GLY A 299 -10.79 -32.30 -3.43
C GLY A 299 -9.64 -31.33 -3.76
N LYS A 300 -10.01 -30.13 -4.21
CA LYS A 300 -9.08 -29.15 -4.77
C LYS A 300 -9.27 -27.77 -4.17
N LEU A 301 -8.22 -27.19 -3.61
CA LEU A 301 -8.14 -25.74 -3.44
C LEU A 301 -7.67 -25.17 -4.78
N VAL A 302 -8.48 -24.30 -5.39
CA VAL A 302 -8.19 -23.70 -6.70
C VAL A 302 -8.00 -22.21 -6.50
N VAL A 303 -6.81 -21.70 -6.80
CA VAL A 303 -6.42 -20.31 -6.59
C VAL A 303 -6.29 -19.64 -7.95
N ASP A 304 -7.12 -18.63 -8.19
CA ASP A 304 -7.12 -17.84 -9.42
C ASP A 304 -6.06 -16.75 -9.40
N SER A 305 -5.94 -16.04 -8.28
CA SER A 305 -4.94 -14.99 -8.17
C SER A 305 -4.59 -14.69 -6.73
N VAL A 306 -3.43 -14.06 -6.55
CA VAL A 306 -3.04 -13.41 -5.31
C VAL A 306 -2.43 -12.05 -5.62
N ALA A 307 -2.75 -11.06 -4.81
CA ALA A 307 -2.21 -9.73 -4.92
C ALA A 307 -1.88 -9.14 -3.55
N VAL A 308 -0.80 -8.39 -3.53
CA VAL A 308 -0.36 -7.57 -2.42
C VAL A 308 -0.44 -6.13 -2.91
N TYR A 309 -1.26 -5.36 -2.20
CA TYR A 309 -1.40 -3.94 -2.41
C TYR A 309 -0.87 -3.19 -1.19
N ASN A 310 -0.13 -2.12 -1.41
CA ASN A 310 0.34 -1.27 -0.33
C ASN A 310 -0.24 0.13 -0.44
N LYS A 311 -0.53 0.68 0.73
CA LYS A 311 -0.92 2.03 1.01
C LYS A 311 0.19 2.62 1.87
N GLY A 312 0.83 3.68 1.42
CA GLY A 312 1.85 4.37 2.21
C GLY A 312 1.25 5.09 3.42
N PRO A 313 2.09 5.55 4.37
CA PRO A 313 1.60 6.33 5.48
C PRO A 313 0.82 7.58 5.06
N GLY A 314 -0.38 7.76 5.63
CA GLY A 314 -1.25 8.91 5.31
C GLY A 314 -2.12 8.74 4.06
N SER A 315 -2.20 7.54 3.47
CA SER A 315 -3.13 7.23 2.40
C SER A 315 -4.35 6.50 2.96
N GLY A 316 -5.49 7.17 3.16
CA GLY A 316 -6.72 6.47 3.53
C GLY A 316 -8.01 7.29 3.59
N GLY A 317 -8.85 7.06 2.57
CA GLY A 317 -10.31 7.19 2.64
C GLY A 317 -10.89 8.53 2.18
N GLY A 318 -11.34 8.61 0.92
CA GLY A 318 -12.39 9.52 0.47
C GLY A 318 -12.20 11.01 0.76
N GLY A 319 -11.36 11.68 -0.04
CA GLY A 319 -11.14 13.13 -0.02
C GLY A 319 -9.67 13.46 0.21
N GLY A 320 -8.97 13.84 -0.87
CA GLY A 320 -7.60 14.40 -0.91
C GLY A 320 -6.71 14.21 0.33
N SER A 321 -5.86 13.18 0.33
CA SER A 321 -4.61 13.23 1.07
C SER A 321 -3.47 13.14 0.07
N VAL A 322 -2.66 14.18 0.08
CA VAL A 322 -1.62 14.40 -0.89
C VAL A 322 -0.29 13.97 -0.27
N THR A 323 0.35 12.97 -0.86
CA THR A 323 1.64 12.45 -0.40
C THR A 323 2.78 13.09 -1.18
N GLY A 324 3.80 13.58 -0.47
CA GLY A 324 4.92 14.32 -1.05
C GLY A 324 4.91 15.78 -0.64
N GLN A 325 5.96 16.50 -1.04
CA GLN A 325 6.09 17.92 -0.75
C GLN A 325 5.86 18.70 -2.04
N THR A 326 5.19 19.84 -1.93
CA THR A 326 5.21 20.83 -3.01
C THR A 326 6.65 21.28 -3.25
N ILE A 327 7.02 21.32 -4.52
CA ILE A 327 8.24 21.97 -4.97
C ILE A 327 7.81 23.31 -5.55
N THR A 328 8.10 24.40 -4.85
CA THR A 328 7.74 25.75 -5.29
C THR A 328 8.87 26.32 -6.13
N GLY A 329 8.58 26.66 -7.36
CA GLY A 329 9.50 27.24 -8.33
C GLY A 329 9.24 28.73 -8.63
N PRO A 330 9.75 29.21 -9.78
CA PRO A 330 9.67 30.61 -10.17
C PRO A 330 8.24 31.17 -10.19
N GLY A 331 8.05 32.38 -9.67
CA GLY A 331 6.74 33.03 -9.57
C GLY A 331 5.83 32.47 -8.46
N GLY A 332 6.38 31.69 -7.52
CA GLY A 332 5.62 31.09 -6.43
C GLY A 332 4.69 29.96 -6.87
N LYS A 333 4.95 29.39 -8.05
CA LYS A 333 4.17 28.30 -8.65
C LYS A 333 4.75 26.95 -8.27
N CYS A 334 3.92 25.92 -8.29
CA CYS A 334 4.34 24.57 -7.98
C CYS A 334 4.79 23.83 -9.24
N VAL A 335 5.79 22.96 -9.08
CA VAL A 335 6.14 21.95 -10.08
C VAL A 335 4.96 20.98 -10.16
N ASP A 336 4.35 20.92 -11.34
CA ASP A 336 3.03 20.34 -11.58
C ASP A 336 3.11 19.35 -12.75
N VAL A 337 2.41 18.22 -12.66
CA VAL A 337 2.18 17.34 -13.81
C VAL A 337 0.85 17.70 -14.46
N SER A 338 0.89 18.14 -15.71
CA SER A 338 -0.30 18.53 -16.47
C SER A 338 -1.36 17.44 -16.49
N GLY A 339 -2.63 17.82 -16.31
CA GLY A 339 -3.75 16.90 -16.47
C GLY A 339 -4.43 16.50 -15.16
N ASP A 340 -4.25 17.27 -14.09
CA ASP A 340 -5.07 17.21 -12.86
C ASP A 340 -5.14 15.79 -12.29
N ASP A 341 -3.99 15.33 -11.77
CA ASP A 341 -3.79 14.01 -11.17
C ASP A 341 -3.88 12.78 -12.11
N THR A 342 -4.06 12.97 -13.42
CA THR A 342 -4.21 11.85 -14.39
C THR A 342 -2.96 11.54 -15.22
N GLY A 343 -1.83 12.16 -14.90
CA GLY A 343 -0.61 12.08 -15.70
C GLY A 343 0.01 10.67 -15.82
N GLY A 344 0.28 10.26 -17.06
CA GLY A 344 1.00 9.03 -17.44
C GLY A 344 2.40 9.29 -18.03
N ASP A 345 2.99 8.28 -18.68
CA ASP A 345 4.29 8.44 -19.36
C ASP A 345 4.24 9.49 -20.47
N GLY A 346 5.24 10.35 -20.53
CA GLY A 346 5.32 11.48 -21.46
C GLY A 346 4.55 12.74 -21.02
N THR A 347 3.82 12.67 -19.91
CA THR A 347 2.99 13.80 -19.45
C THR A 347 3.83 15.00 -19.05
N ALA A 348 3.27 16.20 -19.25
CA ALA A 348 4.02 17.41 -19.11
C ALA A 348 4.22 17.88 -17.67
N VAL A 349 5.46 17.88 -17.19
CA VAL A 349 5.87 18.70 -16.03
C VAL A 349 5.96 20.21 -16.36
N GLN A 350 5.28 21.03 -15.59
CA GLN A 350 5.07 22.46 -15.83
C GLN A 350 5.06 23.25 -14.52
N LEU A 351 4.93 24.57 -14.64
CA LEU A 351 4.55 25.43 -13.51
C LEU A 351 3.04 25.64 -13.51
N TRP A 352 2.43 25.51 -12.33
CA TRP A 352 1.02 25.80 -12.11
C TRP A 352 0.80 26.44 -10.73
N ASP A 353 -0.34 27.09 -10.53
CA ASP A 353 -0.70 27.62 -9.20
C ASP A 353 -0.74 26.48 -8.18
N CYS A 354 -0.15 26.71 -7.02
CA CYS A 354 -0.06 25.71 -5.96
C CYS A 354 -1.44 25.34 -5.42
N GLN A 355 -1.73 24.05 -5.35
CA GLN A 355 -3.00 23.49 -4.89
C GLN A 355 -2.72 22.42 -3.84
N SER A 356 -3.24 22.62 -2.62
CA SER A 356 -2.97 21.74 -1.48
C SER A 356 -3.55 20.33 -1.59
N ALA A 357 -4.52 20.12 -2.50
CA ALA A 357 -5.17 18.83 -2.72
C ALA A 357 -4.72 18.11 -4.01
N ALA A 358 -3.85 18.74 -4.80
CA ALA A 358 -3.44 18.24 -6.13
C ALA A 358 -2.22 17.31 -5.99
N LYS A 359 -2.41 16.03 -6.29
CA LYS A 359 -1.37 15.00 -6.18
C LYS A 359 -0.24 15.23 -7.17
N ASP A 360 -0.58 15.67 -8.38
CA ASP A 360 0.33 16.03 -9.46
C ASP A 360 1.31 17.18 -9.13
N GLN A 361 1.08 17.91 -8.02
CA GLN A 361 1.98 18.95 -7.51
C GLN A 361 2.85 18.53 -6.33
N HIS A 362 2.65 17.32 -5.81
CA HIS A 362 3.33 16.85 -4.63
C HIS A 362 4.26 15.70 -4.96
N TRP A 363 5.53 15.92 -4.62
CA TRP A 363 6.63 15.08 -5.06
C TRP A 363 7.29 14.42 -3.86
N THR A 364 7.52 13.12 -3.97
CA THR A 364 8.21 12.31 -2.98
C THR A 364 9.60 11.98 -3.49
N TRP A 365 10.62 12.21 -2.67
CA TRP A 365 11.96 11.72 -2.95
C TRP A 365 12.05 10.23 -2.65
N SER A 366 12.52 9.45 -3.62
CA SER A 366 12.88 8.04 -3.45
C SER A 366 14.28 7.80 -4.02
N GLY A 367 15.27 7.67 -3.14
CA GLY A 367 16.68 7.66 -3.53
C GLY A 367 17.08 8.99 -4.18
N GLN A 368 17.43 8.97 -5.46
CA GLN A 368 17.70 10.17 -6.25
C GLN A 368 16.53 10.57 -7.17
N THR A 369 15.40 9.88 -7.10
CA THR A 369 14.26 10.15 -7.98
C THR A 369 13.22 11.03 -7.30
N LEU A 370 12.62 11.93 -8.07
CA LEU A 370 11.46 12.73 -7.67
C LEU A 370 10.22 12.05 -8.24
N GLN A 371 9.31 11.63 -7.37
CA GLN A 371 8.17 10.80 -7.74
C GLN A 371 6.84 11.47 -7.45
N THR A 372 5.90 11.38 -8.37
CA THR A 372 4.48 11.71 -8.17
C THR A 372 3.63 10.83 -9.08
N LEU A 373 2.36 10.62 -8.73
CA LEU A 373 1.43 9.77 -9.50
C LEU A 373 1.99 8.37 -9.83
N GLY A 374 2.83 7.81 -8.95
CA GLY A 374 3.49 6.51 -9.16
C GLY A 374 4.57 6.47 -10.25
N LYS A 375 5.07 7.64 -10.68
CA LYS A 375 6.05 7.80 -11.75
C LYS A 375 7.14 8.80 -11.36
N CYS A 376 8.17 8.90 -12.19
CA CYS A 376 9.38 9.68 -11.92
C CYS A 376 9.47 10.91 -12.82
N LEU A 377 9.99 12.01 -12.26
CA LEU A 377 10.43 13.18 -13.01
C LEU A 377 11.60 12.77 -13.92
N ASP A 378 11.41 12.96 -15.22
CA ASP A 378 12.25 12.40 -16.28
C ASP A 378 12.68 13.49 -17.27
N ILE A 379 13.90 13.38 -17.79
CA ILE A 379 14.34 14.20 -18.93
C ILE A 379 13.91 13.49 -20.22
N ALA A 380 13.00 14.13 -20.97
CA ALA A 380 12.32 13.50 -22.09
C ALA A 380 13.30 12.90 -23.12
N GLY A 381 13.08 11.62 -23.43
CA GLY A 381 13.88 10.86 -24.39
C GLY A 381 15.32 10.56 -23.95
N GLY A 382 15.66 10.77 -22.67
CA GLY A 382 17.01 10.57 -22.16
C GLY A 382 18.03 11.49 -22.84
N ASN A 383 17.62 12.71 -23.21
CA ASN A 383 18.44 13.67 -23.95
C ASN A 383 19.05 14.71 -23.01
N SER A 384 20.37 14.80 -22.98
CA SER A 384 21.07 15.74 -22.10
C SER A 384 21.09 17.19 -22.60
N ALA A 385 20.67 17.50 -23.84
CA ALA A 385 20.76 18.84 -24.43
C ALA A 385 19.99 19.91 -23.63
N ALA A 386 20.55 21.12 -23.55
CA ALA A 386 19.86 22.27 -22.97
C ALA A 386 18.54 22.56 -23.70
N GLY A 387 17.48 22.84 -22.95
CA GLY A 387 16.13 23.05 -23.46
C GLY A 387 15.28 21.78 -23.58
N THR A 388 15.85 20.60 -23.32
CA THR A 388 15.07 19.35 -23.28
C THR A 388 14.00 19.43 -22.19
N LYS A 389 12.77 19.05 -22.53
CA LYS A 389 11.62 19.15 -21.63
C LYS A 389 11.64 18.05 -20.57
N LEU A 390 11.15 18.39 -19.38
CA LEU A 390 10.92 17.41 -18.32
C LEU A 390 9.61 16.68 -18.58
N GLN A 391 9.44 15.45 -18.15
CA GLN A 391 8.17 14.73 -18.29
C GLN A 391 7.97 13.79 -17.10
N LEU A 392 6.78 13.24 -16.99
CA LEU A 392 6.54 12.10 -16.11
C LEU A 392 6.82 10.82 -16.90
N ALA A 393 7.54 9.86 -16.33
CA ALA A 393 7.79 8.57 -16.95
C ALA A 393 7.89 7.44 -15.93
N THR A 394 7.66 6.21 -16.39
CA THR A 394 7.82 5.01 -15.56
C THR A 394 9.22 5.01 -14.94
N CYS A 395 9.25 4.85 -13.61
CA CYS A 395 10.47 4.87 -12.84
C CYS A 395 11.41 3.75 -13.28
N ASN A 396 12.67 4.10 -13.52
CA ASN A 396 13.72 3.17 -13.90
C ASN A 396 15.04 3.55 -13.21
N SER A 397 16.08 2.73 -13.40
CA SER A 397 17.41 2.95 -12.84
C SER A 397 18.29 3.89 -13.67
N GLY A 398 17.73 4.55 -14.69
CA GLY A 398 18.44 5.43 -15.60
C GLY A 398 18.81 6.79 -14.98
N GLY A 399 19.99 7.32 -15.34
CA GLY A 399 20.50 8.56 -14.78
C GLY A 399 19.68 9.82 -15.12
N TYR A 400 18.80 9.77 -16.12
CA TYR A 400 17.95 10.88 -16.54
C TYR A 400 16.71 11.12 -15.64
N GLN A 401 16.49 10.22 -14.66
CA GLN A 401 15.49 10.38 -13.59
C GLN A 401 16.11 10.72 -12.24
N SER A 402 17.44 10.85 -12.18
CA SER A 402 18.16 11.23 -10.97
C SER A 402 18.22 12.75 -10.83
N TRP A 403 17.88 13.26 -9.66
CA TRP A 403 17.95 14.66 -9.29
C TRP A 403 18.77 14.77 -8.00
N VAL A 404 19.43 15.91 -7.83
CA VAL A 404 20.19 16.24 -6.62
C VAL A 404 19.86 17.69 -6.27
N ARG A 405 19.26 17.88 -5.10
CA ARG A 405 19.06 19.20 -4.51
C ARG A 405 20.41 19.80 -4.14
N GLN A 406 20.66 21.00 -4.63
CA GLN A 406 21.82 21.80 -4.23
C GLN A 406 21.46 22.73 -3.08
N THR A 407 22.48 23.21 -2.36
CA THR A 407 22.30 24.18 -1.26
C THR A 407 21.88 25.56 -1.75
N ASP A 408 22.10 25.86 -3.03
CA ASP A 408 21.76 27.14 -3.68
C ASP A 408 20.34 27.17 -4.25
N GLY A 409 19.49 26.19 -3.91
CA GLY A 409 18.10 26.08 -4.36
C GLY A 409 17.89 25.45 -5.74
N THR A 410 18.96 25.09 -6.45
CA THR A 410 18.84 24.41 -7.74
C THR A 410 18.58 22.90 -7.60
N LEU A 411 17.88 22.32 -8.57
CA LEU A 411 17.67 20.87 -8.71
C LEU A 411 18.43 20.36 -9.92
N ARG A 412 19.57 19.68 -9.68
CA ARG A 412 20.51 19.26 -10.74
C ARG A 412 20.34 17.79 -11.08
N ASN A 413 20.28 17.45 -12.36
CA ASN A 413 20.39 16.08 -12.84
C ASN A 413 21.87 15.72 -13.07
N PRO A 414 22.44 14.71 -12.37
CA PRO A 414 23.85 14.36 -12.52
C PRO A 414 24.27 13.88 -13.90
N ALA A 415 23.38 13.16 -14.61
CA ALA A 415 23.69 12.56 -15.91
C ALA A 415 23.81 13.58 -17.04
N SER A 416 22.94 14.60 -17.06
CA SER A 416 22.98 15.72 -18.00
C SER A 416 23.91 16.85 -17.55
N GLY A 417 24.16 16.94 -16.24
CA GLY A 417 24.90 18.01 -15.60
C GLY A 417 24.14 19.33 -15.47
N ARG A 418 22.85 19.35 -15.81
CA ARG A 418 21.99 20.53 -15.93
C ARG A 418 20.95 20.62 -14.82
N CYS A 419 20.36 21.80 -14.67
CA CYS A 419 19.38 22.11 -13.63
C CYS A 419 17.95 22.19 -14.20
N ILE A 420 16.94 21.90 -13.39
CA ILE A 420 15.55 22.24 -13.70
C ILE A 420 15.47 23.76 -13.93
N ASP A 421 14.77 24.15 -14.98
CA ASP A 421 14.73 25.53 -15.47
C ASP A 421 13.32 25.88 -15.96
N SER A 422 12.86 27.07 -15.57
CA SER A 422 11.72 27.71 -16.23
C SER A 422 12.20 28.50 -17.46
N PRO A 423 11.77 28.14 -18.69
CA PRO A 423 12.29 28.73 -19.91
C PRO A 423 12.16 30.26 -19.90
N SER A 424 13.30 30.95 -20.09
CA SER A 424 13.38 32.41 -20.09
C SER A 424 12.82 33.09 -18.84
N GLY A 425 12.75 32.38 -17.71
CA GLY A 425 12.15 32.89 -16.46
C GLY A 425 10.63 33.08 -16.52
N ALA A 426 9.94 32.37 -17.43
CA ALA A 426 8.48 32.46 -17.53
C ALA A 426 7.80 31.94 -16.25
N THR A 427 6.69 32.56 -15.87
CA THR A 427 5.96 32.26 -14.63
C THR A 427 4.47 32.10 -14.87
N ALA A 428 4.01 31.82 -16.09
CA ALA A 428 2.58 31.60 -16.36
C ALA A 428 2.20 30.14 -16.05
N ASN A 429 0.93 29.88 -15.70
CA ASN A 429 0.40 28.52 -15.62
C ASN A 429 0.56 27.82 -16.98
N GLY A 430 1.02 26.58 -16.96
CA GLY A 430 1.30 25.81 -18.18
C GLY A 430 2.72 26.01 -18.72
N THR A 431 3.58 26.78 -18.04
CA THR A 431 4.98 26.94 -18.46
C THR A 431 5.70 25.60 -18.35
N ARG A 432 6.03 25.01 -19.51
CA ARG A 432 6.68 23.70 -19.62
C ARG A 432 8.13 23.75 -19.12
N LEU A 433 8.40 23.07 -18.00
CA LEU A 433 9.74 23.00 -17.43
C LEU A 433 10.71 22.23 -18.32
N GLN A 434 11.98 22.61 -18.25
CA GLN A 434 13.07 22.04 -19.04
C GLN A 434 14.32 21.84 -18.19
N ILE A 435 15.35 21.23 -18.77
CA ILE A 435 16.72 21.32 -18.25
C ILE A 435 17.50 22.45 -18.94
N TRP A 436 18.32 23.17 -18.21
CA TRP A 436 19.23 24.18 -18.76
C TRP A 436 20.56 24.21 -17.99
N ASP A 437 21.57 24.85 -18.57
CA ASP A 437 22.85 25.05 -17.89
C ASP A 437 22.62 25.80 -16.57
N CYS A 438 23.14 25.24 -15.47
CA CYS A 438 22.96 25.79 -14.13
C CYS A 438 23.62 27.18 -14.05
N ASN A 439 22.83 28.20 -13.75
CA ASN A 439 23.25 29.61 -13.76
C ASN A 439 22.83 30.39 -12.50
N GLY A 440 22.14 29.75 -11.56
CA GLY A 440 21.73 30.33 -10.28
C GLY A 440 20.64 31.40 -10.38
N SER A 441 20.11 31.68 -11.57
CA SER A 441 19.05 32.67 -11.76
C SER A 441 17.76 32.25 -11.05
N GLY A 442 16.88 33.22 -10.80
CA GLY A 442 15.55 32.96 -10.25
C GLY A 442 14.70 31.99 -11.06
N ALA A 443 15.04 31.71 -12.33
CA ALA A 443 14.38 30.70 -13.16
C ALA A 443 14.71 29.24 -12.75
N GLN A 444 15.74 29.05 -11.94
CA GLN A 444 16.26 27.75 -11.51
C GLN A 444 16.17 27.53 -9.99
N GLN A 445 15.46 28.43 -9.29
CA GLN A 445 15.29 28.39 -7.84
C GLN A 445 14.03 27.62 -7.47
N PHE A 446 14.20 26.53 -6.71
CA PHE A 446 13.12 25.65 -6.28
C PHE A 446 13.22 25.36 -4.78
N ALA A 447 12.17 25.71 -4.05
CA ALA A 447 12.04 25.46 -2.63
C ALA A 447 11.23 24.17 -2.37
N ILE A 448 11.69 23.39 -1.39
CA ILE A 448 11.06 22.13 -0.97
C ILE A 448 10.72 22.23 0.50
N GLY A 449 9.50 21.81 0.86
CA GLY A 449 8.99 21.84 2.22
C GLY A 449 7.93 22.92 2.44
N THR A 450 7.47 23.04 3.67
CA THR A 450 6.41 23.98 4.04
C THR A 450 6.88 24.95 5.12
N PRO A 451 6.28 26.14 5.22
CA PRO A 451 6.54 27.03 6.34
C PRO A 451 6.06 26.37 7.64
N ILE A 452 6.81 26.59 8.72
CA ILE A 452 6.32 26.33 10.08
C ILE A 452 5.82 27.67 10.61
N TYR A 453 4.53 27.79 10.83
CA TYR A 453 3.94 28.99 11.41
C TYR A 453 4.11 28.94 12.93
N GLY A 454 4.62 30.02 13.51
CA GLY A 454 4.80 30.20 14.94
C GLY A 454 3.95 31.32 15.52
N PRO A 455 4.19 31.68 16.79
CA PRO A 455 3.45 32.71 17.50
C PRO A 455 3.41 34.05 16.74
N GLY A 456 2.23 34.68 16.71
CA GLY A 456 2.02 35.95 16.00
C GLY A 456 1.88 35.84 14.48
N GLY A 457 1.66 34.63 13.94
CA GLY A 457 1.53 34.39 12.49
C GLY A 457 2.85 34.52 11.73
N LYS A 458 3.97 34.45 12.45
CA LYS A 458 5.33 34.51 11.92
C LYS A 458 5.77 33.13 11.42
N CYS A 459 6.82 33.09 10.62
CA CYS A 459 7.43 31.85 10.15
C CYS A 459 8.69 31.52 10.97
N VAL A 460 8.94 30.24 11.21
CA VAL A 460 10.23 29.75 11.72
C VAL A 460 11.27 29.95 10.62
N ASP A 461 12.29 30.72 10.94
CA ASP A 461 13.22 31.32 10.00
C ASP A 461 14.67 31.02 10.42
N VAL A 462 15.52 30.69 9.45
CA VAL A 462 16.96 30.63 9.65
C VAL A 462 17.56 31.98 9.27
N ALA A 463 18.16 32.68 10.24
CA ALA A 463 18.68 34.02 10.02
C ALA A 463 19.73 34.07 8.90
N GLY A 464 19.64 35.08 8.03
CA GLY A 464 20.65 35.35 6.99
C GLY A 464 20.23 34.96 5.56
N ASP A 465 18.93 35.01 5.24
CA ASP A 465 18.33 34.93 3.90
C ASP A 465 18.98 33.83 3.03
N ASP A 466 18.58 32.58 3.25
CA ASP A 466 18.99 31.38 2.50
C ASP A 466 20.48 30.96 2.63
N THR A 467 21.31 31.69 3.37
CA THR A 467 22.76 31.39 3.49
C THR A 467 23.17 30.68 4.81
N GLY A 468 22.20 30.19 5.58
CA GLY A 468 22.40 29.62 6.91
C GLY A 468 23.35 28.41 6.97
N GLY A 469 24.27 28.43 7.93
CA GLY A 469 25.24 27.37 8.23
C GLY A 469 25.06 26.79 9.65
N ASP A 470 26.04 26.01 10.10
CA ASP A 470 26.05 25.49 11.47
C ASP A 470 26.17 26.63 12.49
N GLY A 471 25.32 26.63 13.50
CA GLY A 471 25.25 27.67 14.54
C GLY A 471 24.37 28.87 14.17
N THR A 472 23.85 28.94 12.94
CA THR A 472 22.96 30.03 12.53
C THR A 472 21.70 30.04 13.38
N ALA A 473 21.27 31.22 13.82
CA ALA A 473 20.12 31.37 14.69
C ALA A 473 18.81 30.96 13.99
N VAL A 474 17.97 30.22 14.71
CA VAL A 474 16.58 29.97 14.31
C VAL A 474 15.68 30.95 15.08
N GLN A 475 14.84 31.67 14.36
CA GLN A 475 14.08 32.82 14.86
C GLN A 475 12.66 32.87 14.31
N LEU A 476 11.85 33.79 14.81
CA LEU A 476 10.61 34.22 14.17
C LEU A 476 10.88 35.38 13.23
N TRP A 477 10.32 35.29 12.02
CA TRP A 477 10.36 36.37 11.03
C TRP A 477 9.03 36.47 10.27
N ASP A 478 8.78 37.58 9.59
CA ASP A 478 7.67 37.67 8.65
C ASP A 478 7.79 36.59 7.58
N CYS A 479 6.67 35.95 7.25
CA CYS A 479 6.68 34.94 6.20
C CYS A 479 7.04 35.57 4.85
N GLN A 480 8.09 35.08 4.23
CA GLN A 480 8.68 35.62 3.01
C GLN A 480 8.11 34.96 1.74
N GLN A 481 8.71 35.25 0.58
CA GLN A 481 8.30 34.72 -0.71
C GLN A 481 8.31 33.19 -0.72
N ALA A 482 7.49 32.58 -1.56
CA ALA A 482 7.28 31.14 -1.55
C ALA A 482 8.53 30.32 -1.91
N THR A 483 9.56 30.95 -2.48
CA THR A 483 10.87 30.35 -2.80
C THR A 483 11.96 30.58 -1.74
N SER A 484 11.69 31.32 -0.65
CA SER A 484 12.65 31.50 0.46
C SER A 484 12.94 30.15 1.12
N LEU A 485 14.17 29.65 0.98
CA LEU A 485 14.58 28.33 1.43
C LEU A 485 14.71 28.25 2.96
N ASP A 486 15.22 29.32 3.58
CA ASP A 486 15.44 29.48 5.02
C ASP A 486 14.16 29.41 5.88
N GLN A 487 12.98 29.58 5.28
CA GLN A 487 11.68 29.43 5.93
C GLN A 487 10.93 28.16 5.50
N LYS A 488 11.53 27.31 4.66
CA LYS A 488 10.90 26.07 4.15
C LYS A 488 11.52 24.87 4.82
N TRP A 489 10.72 24.20 5.64
CA TRP A 489 11.16 23.09 6.45
C TRP A 489 10.58 21.78 5.92
N THR A 490 11.40 20.74 5.95
CA THR A 490 10.96 19.36 5.71
C THR A 490 11.02 18.59 7.02
N TRP A 491 10.01 17.78 7.28
CA TRP A 491 9.96 16.88 8.44
C TRP A 491 9.86 15.44 7.96
N ASN A 492 10.69 14.56 8.54
CA ASN A 492 10.69 13.13 8.22
C ASN A 492 10.15 12.27 9.38
N GLY A 493 9.35 12.85 10.28
CA GLY A 493 8.88 12.19 11.50
C GLY A 493 9.84 12.26 12.68
N GLN A 494 11.09 12.71 12.46
CA GLN A 494 12.11 12.81 13.51
C GLN A 494 12.82 14.16 13.50
N THR A 495 13.28 14.62 12.36
CA THR A 495 14.13 15.81 12.23
C THR A 495 13.46 16.86 11.36
N LEU A 496 13.51 18.12 11.78
CA LEU A 496 13.11 19.27 10.98
C LEU A 496 14.34 19.79 10.23
N ARG A 497 14.23 19.92 8.92
CA ARG A 497 15.37 20.22 8.05
C ARG A 497 15.12 21.39 7.12
N THR A 498 16.13 22.22 6.95
CA THR A 498 16.20 23.22 5.88
C THR A 498 17.68 23.46 5.52
N LEU A 499 17.95 23.99 4.33
CA LEU A 499 19.30 24.30 3.84
C LEU A 499 20.31 23.14 4.01
N GLY A 500 19.83 21.89 3.89
CA GLY A 500 20.63 20.67 4.05
C GLY A 500 21.04 20.33 5.49
N ARG A 501 20.47 21.00 6.49
CA ARG A 501 20.80 20.89 7.92
C ARG A 501 19.57 20.66 8.78
N CYS A 502 19.76 20.43 10.07
CA CYS A 502 18.72 20.09 11.03
C CYS A 502 18.50 21.22 12.05
N LEU A 503 17.24 21.39 12.49
CA LEU A 503 16.90 22.17 13.68
C LEU A 503 17.53 21.52 14.92
N ASP A 504 18.32 22.29 15.64
CA ASP A 504 19.23 21.80 16.67
C ASP A 504 19.15 22.66 17.94
N ILE A 505 19.31 22.01 19.09
CA ILE A 505 19.42 22.67 20.39
C ILE A 505 20.89 23.04 20.62
N ALA A 506 21.18 24.34 20.67
CA ALA A 506 22.56 24.83 20.67
C ALA A 506 23.40 24.24 21.82
N GLY A 507 24.54 23.66 21.44
CA GLY A 507 25.48 23.04 22.38
C GLY A 507 25.02 21.70 22.96
N GLY A 508 23.87 21.15 22.54
CA GLY A 508 23.36 19.88 23.05
C GLY A 508 23.06 19.92 24.55
N VAL A 509 22.49 21.03 25.03
CA VAL A 509 22.19 21.27 26.44
C VAL A 509 20.69 21.26 26.66
N SER A 510 20.22 20.59 27.73
CA SER A 510 18.79 20.46 28.02
C SER A 510 18.19 21.63 28.80
N THR A 511 18.99 22.57 29.32
CA THR A 511 18.52 23.69 30.15
C THR A 511 17.44 24.52 29.45
N ALA A 512 16.34 24.82 30.16
CA ALA A 512 15.31 25.73 29.67
C ALA A 512 15.91 27.11 29.31
N GLY A 513 15.53 27.64 28.16
CA GLY A 513 16.06 28.87 27.58
C GLY A 513 17.22 28.67 26.60
N THR A 514 17.71 27.44 26.44
CA THR A 514 18.73 27.12 25.44
C THR A 514 18.22 27.44 24.04
N LYS A 515 19.01 28.18 23.26
CA LYS A 515 18.60 28.69 21.96
C LYS A 515 18.61 27.59 20.89
N LEU A 516 17.70 27.73 19.94
CA LEU A 516 17.70 26.91 18.74
C LEU A 516 18.67 27.48 17.71
N GLN A 517 19.23 26.57 16.91
CA GLN A 517 20.14 26.87 15.82
C GLN A 517 19.92 25.89 14.67
N LEU A 518 20.49 26.20 13.51
CA LEU A 518 20.67 25.25 12.42
C LEU A 518 22.03 24.56 12.60
N ALA A 519 22.10 23.24 12.41
CA ALA A 519 23.37 22.49 12.50
C ALA A 519 23.39 21.27 11.59
N THR A 520 24.59 20.77 11.28
CA THR A 520 24.77 19.52 10.56
C THR A 520 23.96 18.40 11.22
N CYS A 521 23.17 17.68 10.43
CA CYS A 521 22.38 16.57 10.92
C CYS A 521 23.29 15.45 11.42
N ASN A 522 23.27 15.16 12.72
CA ASN A 522 24.19 14.23 13.38
C ASN A 522 23.49 12.99 13.96
N GLY A 523 22.16 12.90 13.85
CA GLY A 523 21.36 11.79 14.38
C GLY A 523 21.24 11.78 15.90
N GLY A 524 21.75 12.80 16.58
CA GLY A 524 21.66 12.95 18.03
C GLY A 524 20.27 13.41 18.48
N GLY A 525 19.92 13.05 19.72
CA GLY A 525 18.60 13.32 20.29
C GLY A 525 18.20 14.80 20.37
N TYR A 526 19.17 15.72 20.38
CA TYR A 526 18.94 17.17 20.37
C TYR A 526 18.42 17.73 19.04
N GLN A 527 18.37 16.90 18.00
CA GLN A 527 17.79 17.23 16.68
C GLN A 527 16.45 16.51 16.43
N ASN A 528 15.98 15.74 17.40
CA ASN A 528 14.74 14.99 17.30
C ASN A 528 13.56 15.84 17.80
N TRP A 529 12.50 15.89 17.01
CA TRP A 529 11.32 16.70 17.26
C TRP A 529 10.06 15.89 16.95
N VAL A 530 9.16 15.88 17.91
CA VAL A 530 7.81 15.35 17.80
C VAL A 530 6.87 16.53 17.66
N ALA A 531 6.12 16.57 16.56
CA ALA A 531 5.01 17.50 16.41
C ALA A 531 3.77 16.91 17.09
N ASN A 532 3.33 17.53 18.18
CA ASN A 532 2.17 17.10 18.92
C ASN A 532 0.88 17.74 18.36
N THR A 533 -0.26 17.09 18.61
CA THR A 533 -1.58 17.57 18.15
C THR A 533 -2.02 18.87 18.83
N ASP A 534 -1.39 19.25 19.95
CA ASP A 534 -1.61 20.52 20.65
C ASP A 534 -0.84 21.70 20.01
N GLY A 535 -0.10 21.45 18.93
CA GLY A 535 0.73 22.42 18.24
C GLY A 535 2.13 22.59 18.83
N SER A 536 2.51 21.83 19.86
CA SER A 536 3.87 21.89 20.40
C SER A 536 4.86 21.09 19.55
N LEU A 537 6.06 21.64 19.36
CA LEU A 537 7.22 20.90 18.83
C LEU A 537 8.08 20.45 20.00
N TYR A 538 7.96 19.18 20.38
CA TYR A 538 8.57 18.59 21.56
C TYR A 538 9.87 17.85 21.23
N ASN A 539 10.91 18.07 22.02
CA ASN A 539 12.15 17.30 21.94
C ASN A 539 12.18 16.22 23.05
N PRO A 540 12.16 14.92 22.70
CA PRO A 540 12.09 13.82 23.67
C PRO A 540 13.34 13.67 24.53
N THR A 541 14.51 14.11 24.04
CA THR A 541 15.76 14.04 24.79
C THR A 541 15.81 15.05 25.93
N THR A 542 15.25 16.24 25.72
CA THR A 542 15.26 17.31 26.73
C THR A 542 13.98 17.38 27.56
N GLY A 543 12.90 16.76 27.10
CA GLY A 543 11.59 16.86 27.72
C GLY A 543 10.93 18.23 27.54
N ARG A 544 11.36 19.01 26.54
CA ARG A 544 11.00 20.42 26.37
C ARG A 544 10.46 20.74 24.99
N CYS A 545 9.76 21.86 24.90
CA CYS A 545 9.09 22.31 23.69
C CYS A 545 9.82 23.50 23.07
N VAL A 546 9.73 23.66 21.75
CA VAL A 546 10.10 24.91 21.06
C VAL A 546 9.24 26.04 21.62
N ASP A 547 9.87 27.17 21.91
CA ASP A 547 9.29 28.27 22.65
C ASP A 547 9.75 29.61 22.07
N SER A 548 8.80 30.53 21.92
CA SER A 548 9.11 31.94 21.74
C SER A 548 9.31 32.61 23.11
N PRO A 549 10.52 33.14 23.41
CA PRO A 549 10.83 33.66 24.73
C PRO A 549 9.84 34.74 25.18
N SER A 550 9.22 34.52 26.35
CA SER A 550 8.23 35.44 26.94
C SER A 550 7.03 35.74 26.02
N GLY A 551 6.75 34.88 25.04
CA GLY A 551 5.69 35.09 24.04
C GLY A 551 5.98 36.23 23.06
N ALA A 552 7.24 36.59 22.84
CA ALA A 552 7.60 37.64 21.89
C ALA A 552 7.27 37.24 20.43
N THR A 553 6.88 38.21 19.61
CA THR A 553 6.48 37.97 18.20
C THR A 553 7.16 38.94 17.22
N ALA A 554 8.17 39.68 17.68
CA ALA A 554 8.92 40.59 16.82
C ALA A 554 9.84 39.81 15.86
N ASN A 555 10.08 40.37 14.68
CA ASN A 555 11.08 39.81 13.75
C ASN A 555 12.45 39.76 14.44
N GLY A 556 13.14 38.63 14.29
CA GLY A 556 14.42 38.39 14.96
C GLY A 556 14.29 37.76 16.35
N THR A 557 13.07 37.43 16.80
CA THR A 557 12.89 36.74 18.08
C THR A 557 13.51 35.34 18.01
N ARG A 558 14.66 35.17 18.67
CA ARG A 558 15.39 33.89 18.66
C ARG A 558 14.67 32.83 19.49
N LEU A 559 14.27 31.76 18.82
CA LEU A 559 13.57 30.64 19.43
C LEU A 559 14.48 29.86 20.40
N GLN A 560 13.85 29.23 21.38
CA GLN A 560 14.52 28.47 22.42
C GLN A 560 13.75 27.18 22.74
N ILE A 561 14.32 26.32 23.58
CA ILE A 561 13.56 25.29 24.28
C ILE A 561 13.07 25.81 25.63
N TRP A 562 11.87 25.42 26.05
CA TRP A 562 11.36 25.72 27.39
C TRP A 562 10.48 24.58 27.90
N ASP A 563 10.22 24.56 29.20
CA ASP A 563 9.29 23.60 29.80
C ASP A 563 7.92 23.72 29.12
N CYS A 564 7.39 22.58 28.68
CA CYS A 564 6.12 22.53 27.95
C CYS A 564 4.98 22.99 28.88
N ASN A 565 4.29 24.07 28.48
CA ASN A 565 3.29 24.75 29.31
C ASN A 565 1.97 25.05 28.56
N GLY A 566 1.87 24.67 27.28
CA GLY A 566 0.66 24.82 26.48
C GLY A 566 0.29 26.27 26.14
N SER A 567 1.18 27.24 26.41
CA SER A 567 0.93 28.65 26.07
C SER A 567 1.01 28.89 24.57
N GLY A 568 0.43 30.01 24.12
CA GLY A 568 0.52 30.46 22.72
C GLY A 568 1.96 30.72 22.25
N ALA A 569 2.93 30.84 23.15
CA ALA A 569 4.35 30.96 22.81
C ALA A 569 4.97 29.64 22.29
N GLN A 570 4.28 28.51 22.50
CA GLN A 570 4.72 27.16 22.15
C GLN A 570 3.85 26.53 21.05
N GLN A 571 2.99 27.32 20.40
CA GLN A 571 2.13 26.86 19.33
C GLN A 571 2.80 27.08 17.97
N PHE A 572 3.12 25.97 17.30
CA PHE A 572 3.73 25.91 15.99
C PHE A 572 2.93 24.96 15.09
N ALA A 573 2.55 25.44 13.91
CA ALA A 573 1.83 24.66 12.92
C ALA A 573 2.75 24.32 11.75
N LEU A 574 2.97 23.04 11.54
CA LEU A 574 3.53 22.52 10.28
C LEU A 574 2.42 22.63 9.23
N ALA A 575 2.66 23.41 8.18
CA ALA A 575 1.70 23.64 7.10
C ALA A 575 1.67 22.49 6.09
#